data_AF-A0A8H3I1I0-F1
#
_entry.id   AF-A0A8H3I1I0-F1
#
_cell.length_a   1.000
_cell.length_b   1.000
_cell.length_c   1.000
_cell.angle_alpha   90.00
_cell.angle_beta   90.00
_cell.angle_gamma   90.00
#
_symmetry.space_group_name_H-M   'P 1'
#
loop_
_entity.id
_entity.type
_entity.pdbx_description
1 polymer ?
#
loop_
_entity_poly.entity_id
_entity_poly.type
_entity_poly.pdbx_seq_one_letter_code
_entity_poly.pdbx_strand_id
1 'polypeptide(L)'
;MPNRQNTSKGLRILCIDSGGVRGLSALIILQEIMRRLNNAEAINVNPHEYFDVIAGTGTGGISACMLGRLQMPIEKAIEEYVKLTEDVFRDRKWTGTSIWRGSTMYKSTKLQEALKAMVRASTGNEAAMMRNSSVTDGCKTVVFAMAKHNLNAGLPVLFRSYPVTTNPGPDCTICEALYATMAHPDLFKSIDIMHSGVPQSFVGGEIGCSNPLAHVLTEVQLLYPDRHIACIISVGAGHARTIQVPDPSPWSRTQDLFVTRDMAMDSERVAEEVAIRFKGRDGVYFRFNVDQGMQNMESGNWEKLKEVTQHTQAYLRKTEANQKLDGVIRVSNEGRDGVSTTQAAGQISATIKAMKQPTNFKRCPAPTIFYTGREQEKAQVIACITSGKHERRVCVVYGLGGAGKTQLVLKAIECTWDEWDHVIYIDASSNEAIETSLKGFAEAENIGGTYEDVVVWLEACNKRWLVVFDNADSHATSIRQYMPARGRGGSVLITTRLPDLATLAVGPGSVCHLSSMSPADGTALLMKIACSRNRCITDQDKKAAEELVKEFGYLALAIVHAGLRTKMTPTRYQITPLICFCLWKVGMRSMARQCRDHDEAAPFHFLA
;
A
#
# COMPACT_ATOMS: atom_id res chain seq x y z
N MET A 1 -22.52 -18.60 8.77
CA MET A 1 -21.05 -18.68 8.99
C MET A 1 -20.42 -19.08 7.67
N PRO A 2 -19.84 -18.17 6.86
CA PRO A 2 -19.20 -18.55 5.61
C PRO A 2 -17.85 -19.23 5.90
N ASN A 3 -17.56 -20.24 5.09
CA ASN A 3 -16.55 -21.26 5.28
C ASN A 3 -15.11 -20.70 5.19
N ARG A 4 -14.26 -21.06 6.16
CA ARG A 4 -12.92 -20.50 6.41
C ARG A 4 -11.82 -21.27 5.67
N GLN A 5 -12.03 -21.66 4.41
CA GLN A 5 -11.10 -22.50 3.65
C GLN A 5 -10.84 -21.99 2.23
N ASN A 6 -10.17 -20.83 2.06
CA ASN A 6 -9.23 -20.55 0.94
C ASN A 6 -8.54 -19.16 1.06
N THR A 7 -8.36 -18.64 2.27
CA THR A 7 -7.89 -17.25 2.46
C THR A 7 -6.43 -17.02 2.06
N SER A 8 -5.63 -18.05 1.74
CA SER A 8 -4.19 -17.91 1.44
C SER A 8 -3.84 -17.72 -0.04
N LYS A 9 -4.68 -18.15 -0.99
CA LYS A 9 -4.36 -18.06 -2.43
C LYS A 9 -4.90 -16.77 -3.04
N GLY A 10 -4.06 -16.00 -3.72
CA GLY A 10 -4.46 -14.75 -4.38
C GLY A 10 -5.34 -14.98 -5.61
N LEU A 11 -6.21 -14.02 -5.91
CA LEU A 11 -7.22 -14.09 -6.97
C LEU A 11 -6.58 -14.04 -8.36
N ARG A 12 -7.13 -14.81 -9.30
CA ARG A 12 -6.74 -14.89 -10.71
C ARG A 12 -7.88 -14.42 -11.59
N ILE A 13 -7.62 -13.39 -12.39
CA ILE A 13 -8.63 -12.72 -13.20
C ILE A 13 -8.28 -12.87 -14.67
N LEU A 14 -9.25 -13.30 -15.48
CA LEU A 14 -9.18 -13.29 -16.94
C LEU A 14 -10.18 -12.28 -17.49
N CYS A 15 -9.71 -11.37 -18.33
CA CYS A 15 -10.51 -10.37 -19.03
C CYS A 15 -10.28 -10.46 -20.54
N ILE A 16 -11.35 -10.63 -21.31
CA ILE A 16 -11.29 -10.83 -22.76
C ILE A 16 -12.03 -9.70 -23.48
N ASP A 17 -11.32 -9.03 -24.38
CA ASP A 17 -11.86 -7.90 -25.13
C ASP A 17 -12.80 -8.33 -26.26
N SER A 18 -13.57 -7.38 -26.78
CA SER A 18 -14.32 -7.58 -28.03
C SER A 18 -13.40 -7.49 -29.24
N GLY A 19 -13.69 -8.28 -30.29
CA GLY A 19 -12.94 -8.19 -31.54
C GLY A 19 -13.53 -8.82 -32.78
N GLY A 20 -14.80 -9.23 -32.75
CA GLY A 20 -15.42 -9.94 -33.88
C GLY A 20 -14.61 -11.21 -34.21
N VAL A 21 -14.42 -11.50 -35.51
CA VAL A 21 -13.59 -12.63 -35.98
C VAL A 21 -12.18 -12.68 -35.36
N ARG A 22 -11.58 -11.52 -35.05
CA ARG A 22 -10.24 -11.44 -34.46
C ARG A 22 -10.18 -11.96 -33.03
N GLY A 23 -11.33 -12.05 -32.35
CA GLY A 23 -11.46 -12.62 -31.00
C GLY A 23 -10.98 -14.06 -30.88
N LEU A 24 -10.87 -14.81 -31.98
CA LEU A 24 -10.23 -16.13 -32.00
C LEU A 24 -8.77 -16.07 -31.49
N SER A 25 -8.06 -14.97 -31.76
CA SER A 25 -6.69 -14.77 -31.25
C SER A 25 -6.62 -14.88 -29.72
N ALA A 26 -7.63 -14.38 -29.00
CA ALA A 26 -7.65 -14.42 -27.55
C ALA A 26 -7.76 -15.85 -27.00
N LEU A 27 -8.56 -16.70 -27.65
CA LEU A 27 -8.67 -18.12 -27.29
C LEU A 27 -7.37 -18.89 -27.59
N ILE A 28 -6.69 -18.59 -28.71
CA ILE A 28 -5.41 -19.22 -29.05
C ILE A 28 -4.31 -18.81 -28.06
N ILE A 29 -4.26 -17.53 -27.68
CA ILE A 29 -3.33 -17.05 -26.63
C ILE A 29 -3.61 -17.75 -25.31
N LEU A 30 -4.89 -17.87 -24.93
CA LEU A 30 -5.29 -18.55 -23.70
C LEU A 30 -4.97 -20.05 -23.75
N GLN A 31 -5.14 -20.72 -24.89
CA GLN A 31 -4.75 -22.12 -25.06
C GLN A 31 -3.26 -22.31 -24.78
N GLU A 32 -2.40 -21.41 -25.29
CA GLU A 32 -0.97 -21.48 -25.02
C GLU A 32 -0.65 -21.25 -23.53
N ILE A 33 -1.35 -20.32 -22.86
CA ILE A 33 -1.22 -20.09 -21.41
C ILE A 33 -1.60 -21.36 -20.64
N MET A 34 -2.78 -21.92 -20.90
CA MET A 34 -3.26 -23.13 -20.21
C MET A 34 -2.34 -24.32 -20.47
N ARG A 35 -1.85 -24.49 -21.70
CA ARG A 35 -0.88 -25.54 -22.05
C ARG A 35 0.42 -25.43 -21.25
N ARG A 36 0.98 -24.22 -21.10
CA ARG A 36 2.19 -24.01 -20.30
C ARG A 36 1.95 -24.22 -18.81
N LEU A 37 0.81 -23.78 -18.28
CA LEU A 37 0.42 -24.02 -16.89
C LEU A 37 0.31 -25.52 -16.60
N ASN A 38 -0.43 -26.24 -17.45
CA ASN A 38 -0.63 -27.68 -17.31
C ASN A 38 0.68 -28.47 -17.38
N ASN A 39 1.59 -28.07 -18.28
CA ASN A 39 2.92 -28.69 -18.38
C ASN A 39 3.81 -28.38 -17.17
N ALA A 40 3.74 -27.16 -16.62
CA ALA A 40 4.57 -26.75 -15.50
C ALA A 40 4.12 -27.37 -14.16
N GLU A 41 2.81 -27.50 -13.95
CA GLU A 41 2.25 -28.06 -12.71
C GLU A 41 2.00 -29.57 -12.79
N ALA A 42 2.11 -30.20 -13.98
CA ALA A 42 1.70 -31.58 -14.25
C ALA A 42 0.22 -31.86 -13.88
N ILE A 43 -0.62 -30.83 -14.00
CA ILE A 43 -2.07 -30.88 -13.75
C ILE A 43 -2.78 -30.60 -15.08
N ASN A 44 -3.95 -31.18 -15.29
CA ASN A 44 -4.83 -30.82 -16.41
C ASN A 44 -5.98 -29.95 -15.89
N VAL A 45 -5.73 -28.65 -15.69
CA VAL A 45 -6.77 -27.72 -15.23
C VAL A 45 -7.47 -27.05 -16.40
N ASN A 46 -8.78 -26.88 -16.29
CA ASN A 46 -9.59 -26.09 -17.20
C ASN A 46 -9.60 -24.60 -16.77
N PRO A 47 -9.93 -23.68 -17.68
CA PRO A 47 -9.99 -22.25 -17.38
C PRO A 47 -10.84 -21.90 -16.15
N HIS A 48 -12.03 -22.49 -16.00
CA HIS A 48 -12.91 -22.24 -14.85
C HIS A 48 -12.40 -22.78 -13.52
N GLU A 49 -11.44 -23.71 -13.53
CA GLU A 49 -10.80 -24.25 -12.32
C GLU A 49 -9.59 -23.39 -11.92
N TYR A 50 -8.98 -22.72 -12.90
CA TYR A 50 -7.80 -21.89 -12.71
C TYR A 50 -8.14 -20.45 -12.33
N PHE A 51 -9.15 -19.83 -12.96
CA PHE A 51 -9.51 -18.43 -12.75
C PHE A 51 -10.70 -18.27 -11.80
N ASP A 52 -10.55 -17.38 -10.81
CA ASP A 52 -11.64 -17.00 -9.91
C ASP A 52 -12.70 -16.16 -10.63
N VAL A 53 -12.26 -15.31 -11.57
CA VAL A 53 -13.14 -14.43 -12.36
C VAL A 53 -12.77 -14.52 -13.84
N ILE A 54 -13.76 -14.78 -14.69
CA ILE A 54 -13.64 -14.71 -16.15
C ILE A 54 -14.67 -13.71 -16.68
N ALA A 55 -14.21 -12.71 -17.39
CA ALA A 55 -15.04 -11.62 -17.86
C ALA A 55 -14.78 -11.28 -19.32
N GLY A 56 -15.80 -10.78 -20.02
CA GLY A 56 -15.63 -10.30 -21.38
C GLY A 56 -16.81 -9.53 -21.95
N THR A 57 -16.54 -8.87 -23.07
CA THR A 57 -17.47 -8.00 -23.80
C THR A 57 -17.46 -8.35 -25.29
N GLY A 58 -18.53 -8.09 -26.02
CA GLY A 58 -18.68 -8.52 -27.41
C GLY A 58 -18.42 -10.02 -27.60
N THR A 59 -17.56 -10.36 -28.55
CA THR A 59 -17.10 -11.73 -28.76
C THR A 59 -16.26 -12.28 -27.60
N GLY A 60 -15.56 -11.43 -26.86
CA GLY A 60 -14.89 -11.79 -25.61
C GLY A 60 -15.89 -12.23 -24.53
N GLY A 61 -17.11 -11.69 -24.55
CA GLY A 61 -18.22 -12.13 -23.68
C GLY A 61 -18.69 -13.55 -24.01
N ILE A 62 -18.70 -13.92 -25.30
CA ILE A 62 -18.94 -15.30 -25.74
C ILE A 62 -17.85 -16.23 -25.19
N SER A 63 -16.58 -15.88 -25.40
CA SER A 63 -15.45 -16.63 -24.87
C SER A 63 -15.50 -16.78 -23.36
N ALA A 64 -15.78 -15.69 -22.62
CA ALA A 64 -15.90 -15.71 -21.17
C ALA A 64 -17.02 -16.67 -20.70
N CYS A 65 -18.17 -16.64 -21.38
CA CYS A 65 -19.29 -17.54 -21.07
C CYS A 65 -18.96 -19.00 -21.36
N MET A 66 -18.36 -19.30 -22.51
CA MET A 66 -17.93 -20.66 -22.86
C MET A 66 -16.96 -21.23 -21.82
N LEU A 67 -15.94 -20.46 -21.46
CA LEU A 67 -14.86 -20.92 -20.58
C LEU A 67 -15.29 -21.00 -19.11
N GLY A 68 -16.07 -20.03 -18.64
CA GLY A 68 -16.46 -19.92 -17.23
C GLY A 68 -17.83 -20.52 -16.93
N ARG A 69 -18.90 -19.99 -17.56
CA ARG A 69 -20.29 -20.36 -17.24
C ARG A 69 -20.70 -21.71 -17.81
N LEU A 70 -20.25 -22.03 -19.02
CA LEU A 70 -20.48 -23.32 -19.68
C LEU A 70 -19.34 -24.31 -19.41
N GLN A 71 -18.28 -23.87 -18.72
CA GLN A 71 -17.15 -24.70 -18.27
C GLN A 71 -16.51 -25.52 -19.39
N MET A 72 -16.49 -24.99 -20.62
CA MET A 72 -15.89 -25.66 -21.76
C MET A 72 -14.36 -25.73 -21.61
N PRO A 73 -13.75 -26.87 -21.93
CA PRO A 73 -12.31 -26.95 -22.19
C PRO A 73 -11.92 -25.97 -23.31
N ILE A 74 -10.68 -25.45 -23.25
CA ILE A 74 -10.23 -24.40 -24.17
C ILE A 74 -10.25 -24.85 -25.64
N GLU A 75 -9.96 -26.11 -25.92
CA GLU A 75 -10.03 -26.70 -27.27
C GLU A 75 -11.45 -26.64 -27.82
N LYS A 76 -12.43 -27.08 -27.03
CA LYS A 76 -13.84 -27.08 -27.40
C LYS A 76 -14.37 -25.65 -27.57
N ALA A 77 -13.91 -24.72 -26.74
CA ALA A 77 -14.28 -23.31 -26.87
C ALA A 77 -13.76 -22.70 -28.18
N ILE A 78 -12.56 -23.07 -28.64
CA ILE A 78 -12.02 -22.65 -29.94
C ILE A 78 -12.87 -23.21 -31.09
N GLU A 79 -13.20 -24.51 -31.04
CA GLU A 79 -14.03 -25.16 -32.06
C GLU A 79 -15.41 -24.49 -32.18
N GLU A 80 -16.10 -24.26 -31.05
CA GLU A 80 -17.40 -23.58 -31.10
C GLU A 80 -17.29 -22.12 -31.49
N TYR A 81 -16.20 -21.43 -31.15
CA TYR A 81 -16.00 -20.06 -31.60
C TYR A 81 -15.93 -19.97 -33.13
N VAL A 82 -15.15 -20.87 -33.75
CA VAL A 82 -14.99 -20.94 -35.22
C VAL A 82 -16.35 -21.23 -35.86
N LYS A 83 -17.06 -22.23 -35.37
CA LYS A 83 -18.37 -22.61 -35.89
C LYS A 83 -19.42 -21.50 -35.72
N LEU A 84 -19.53 -20.90 -34.54
CA LEU A 84 -20.42 -19.77 -34.28
C LEU A 84 -20.15 -18.62 -35.25
N THR A 85 -18.87 -18.27 -35.44
CA THR A 85 -18.47 -17.17 -36.32
C THR A 85 -18.87 -17.46 -37.78
N GLU A 86 -18.65 -18.69 -38.25
CA GLU A 86 -19.06 -19.11 -39.58
C GLU A 86 -20.59 -19.08 -39.76
N ASP A 87 -21.34 -19.71 -38.84
CA ASP A 87 -22.81 -19.78 -38.91
C ASP A 87 -23.49 -18.41 -38.87
N VAL A 88 -22.89 -17.46 -38.13
CA VAL A 88 -23.46 -16.12 -37.93
C VAL A 88 -23.09 -15.15 -39.07
N PHE A 89 -21.85 -15.20 -39.56
CA PHE A 89 -21.34 -14.20 -40.52
C PHE A 89 -21.33 -14.67 -41.98
N ARG A 90 -21.65 -15.93 -42.27
CA ARG A 90 -21.76 -16.45 -43.66
C ARG A 90 -22.84 -15.72 -44.48
N ASP A 91 -24.00 -15.46 -43.89
CA ASP A 91 -25.17 -14.91 -44.60
C ASP A 91 -25.28 -13.38 -44.45
N ARG A 92 -24.51 -12.63 -45.24
CA ARG A 92 -24.61 -11.16 -45.31
C ARG A 92 -25.87 -10.75 -46.09
N LYS A 93 -26.65 -9.79 -45.57
CA LYS A 93 -27.78 -9.22 -46.33
C LYS A 93 -27.24 -8.43 -47.54
N TRP A 94 -27.79 -8.63 -48.73
CA TRP A 94 -27.43 -7.87 -49.94
C TRP A 94 -28.02 -6.47 -49.91
N THR A 95 -27.21 -5.42 -50.01
CA THR A 95 -27.65 -4.04 -49.76
C THR A 95 -27.12 -3.05 -50.79
N GLY A 96 -27.81 -2.94 -51.94
CA GLY A 96 -27.55 -1.87 -52.91
C GLY A 96 -28.01 -0.47 -52.44
N THR A 97 -28.80 -0.37 -51.36
CA THR A 97 -29.44 0.90 -50.93
C THR A 97 -29.73 1.04 -49.43
N SER A 98 -29.35 0.08 -48.57
CA SER A 98 -29.98 -0.03 -47.23
C SER A 98 -29.15 0.42 -46.01
N ILE A 99 -27.85 0.75 -46.15
CA ILE A 99 -27.08 1.38 -45.06
C ILE A 99 -27.75 2.71 -44.64
N TRP A 100 -28.34 3.44 -45.59
CA TRP A 100 -29.10 4.68 -45.34
C TRP A 100 -30.48 4.49 -44.69
N ARG A 101 -30.99 3.25 -44.55
CA ARG A 101 -32.31 2.95 -43.93
C ARG A 101 -32.23 2.29 -42.55
N GLY A 102 -31.06 2.29 -41.89
CA GLY A 102 -30.92 1.70 -40.55
C GLY A 102 -31.06 0.18 -40.51
N SER A 103 -30.77 -0.52 -41.62
CA SER A 103 -30.81 -1.99 -41.68
C SER A 103 -29.49 -2.60 -41.21
N THR A 104 -29.55 -3.63 -40.36
CA THR A 104 -28.36 -4.36 -39.86
C THR A 104 -27.80 -5.32 -40.91
N MET A 105 -26.48 -5.49 -40.94
CA MET A 105 -25.76 -6.31 -41.94
C MET A 105 -26.10 -7.80 -41.87
N TYR A 106 -26.41 -8.32 -40.68
CA TYR A 106 -26.65 -9.75 -40.44
C TYR A 106 -28.04 -10.01 -39.85
N LYS A 107 -28.50 -11.26 -39.97
CA LYS A 107 -29.82 -11.70 -39.47
C LYS A 107 -29.70 -12.03 -37.97
N SER A 108 -30.43 -11.30 -37.14
CA SER A 108 -30.56 -11.58 -35.70
C SER A 108 -31.01 -13.00 -35.38
N THR A 109 -31.88 -13.59 -36.21
CA THR A 109 -32.36 -14.96 -36.01
C THR A 109 -31.23 -16.00 -36.09
N LYS A 110 -30.26 -15.81 -36.99
CA LYS A 110 -29.10 -16.71 -37.13
C LYS A 110 -28.21 -16.68 -35.89
N LEU A 111 -27.93 -15.49 -35.36
CA LEU A 111 -27.22 -15.33 -34.10
C LEU A 111 -27.96 -16.03 -32.96
N GLN A 112 -29.27 -15.82 -32.85
CA GLN A 112 -30.07 -16.43 -31.79
C GLN A 112 -30.12 -17.96 -31.90
N GLU A 113 -30.28 -18.52 -33.11
CA GLU A 113 -30.26 -19.96 -33.37
C GLU A 113 -28.91 -20.59 -33.00
N ALA A 114 -27.80 -19.97 -33.42
CA ALA A 114 -26.46 -20.48 -33.15
C ALA A 114 -26.13 -20.43 -31.65
N LEU A 115 -26.50 -19.36 -30.95
CA LEU A 115 -26.36 -19.25 -29.49
C LEU A 115 -27.18 -20.30 -28.76
N LYS A 116 -28.45 -20.53 -29.16
CA LYS A 116 -29.29 -21.58 -28.58
C LYS A 116 -28.72 -22.97 -28.79
N ALA A 117 -28.19 -23.25 -29.97
CA ALA A 117 -27.55 -24.53 -30.27
C ALA A 117 -26.32 -24.79 -29.37
N MET A 118 -25.45 -23.80 -29.22
CA MET A 118 -24.26 -23.87 -28.35
C MET A 118 -24.64 -24.09 -26.87
N VAL A 119 -25.62 -23.33 -26.36
CA VAL A 119 -26.09 -23.46 -24.97
C VAL A 119 -26.76 -24.81 -24.75
N ARG A 120 -27.61 -25.27 -25.68
CA ARG A 120 -28.25 -26.59 -25.62
C ARG A 120 -27.23 -27.72 -25.62
N ALA A 121 -26.21 -27.64 -26.46
CA ALA A 121 -25.15 -28.65 -26.54
C ALA A 121 -24.32 -28.75 -25.24
N SER A 122 -24.27 -27.68 -24.45
CA SER A 122 -23.47 -27.62 -23.22
C SER A 122 -24.28 -27.91 -21.95
N THR A 123 -25.55 -27.50 -21.93
CA THR A 123 -26.39 -27.55 -20.72
C THR A 123 -27.57 -28.53 -20.82
N GLY A 124 -27.87 -29.02 -22.02
CA GLY A 124 -29.11 -29.76 -22.31
C GLY A 124 -30.38 -28.88 -22.36
N ASN A 125 -30.29 -27.58 -22.06
CA ASN A 125 -31.43 -26.67 -22.00
C ASN A 125 -31.10 -25.31 -22.63
N GLU A 126 -31.73 -24.98 -23.77
CA GLU A 126 -31.52 -23.69 -24.43
C GLU A 126 -32.00 -22.47 -23.62
N ALA A 127 -32.90 -22.69 -22.66
CA ALA A 127 -33.41 -21.66 -21.74
C ALA A 127 -32.65 -21.66 -20.40
N ALA A 128 -31.44 -22.22 -20.34
CA ALA A 128 -30.61 -22.17 -19.15
C ALA A 128 -30.36 -20.72 -18.71
N MET A 129 -30.58 -20.44 -17.42
CA MET A 129 -30.39 -19.11 -16.84
C MET A 129 -28.90 -18.74 -16.75
N MET A 130 -28.61 -17.46 -16.97
CA MET A 130 -27.26 -16.93 -16.83
C MET A 130 -26.77 -17.10 -15.38
N ARG A 131 -27.60 -16.69 -14.42
CA ARG A 131 -27.36 -16.91 -12.99
C ARG A 131 -27.54 -18.38 -12.63
N ASN A 132 -26.60 -18.92 -11.87
CA ASN A 132 -26.77 -20.22 -11.23
C ASN A 132 -27.69 -20.11 -10.01
N SER A 133 -28.60 -21.08 -9.88
CA SER A 133 -29.48 -21.23 -8.71
C SER A 133 -28.76 -21.86 -7.51
N SER A 134 -27.65 -22.58 -7.72
CA SER A 134 -26.80 -23.08 -6.63
C SER A 134 -25.63 -22.13 -6.37
N VAL A 135 -25.48 -21.72 -5.10
CA VAL A 135 -24.35 -20.93 -4.60
C VAL A 135 -23.14 -21.85 -4.47
N THR A 136 -22.53 -22.24 -5.58
CA THR A 136 -21.27 -23.01 -5.55
C THR A 136 -20.06 -22.09 -5.68
N ASP A 137 -19.02 -22.47 -4.95
CA ASP A 137 -17.70 -21.82 -4.85
C ASP A 137 -16.89 -22.06 -6.13
N GLY A 138 -17.41 -21.57 -7.26
CA GLY A 138 -16.80 -21.72 -8.59
C GLY A 138 -16.55 -20.38 -9.28
N CYS A 139 -15.86 -20.44 -10.43
CA CYS A 139 -15.51 -19.30 -11.27
C CYS A 139 -16.68 -18.35 -11.50
N LYS A 140 -16.45 -17.07 -11.22
CA LYS A 140 -17.43 -15.99 -11.40
C LYS A 140 -17.31 -15.47 -12.83
N THR A 141 -18.30 -15.79 -13.65
CA THR A 141 -18.38 -15.30 -15.03
C THR A 141 -19.23 -14.04 -15.16
N VAL A 142 -18.73 -13.05 -15.89
CA VAL A 142 -19.43 -11.78 -16.18
C VAL A 142 -19.37 -11.45 -17.67
N VAL A 143 -20.53 -11.13 -18.24
CA VAL A 143 -20.65 -10.67 -19.62
C VAL A 143 -21.16 -9.22 -19.62
N PHE A 144 -20.56 -8.36 -20.45
CA PHE A 144 -20.87 -6.93 -20.49
C PHE A 144 -21.65 -6.56 -21.74
N ALA A 145 -22.73 -5.78 -21.59
CA ALA A 145 -23.40 -5.11 -22.71
C ALA A 145 -23.82 -3.70 -22.31
N MET A 146 -24.26 -2.89 -23.27
CA MET A 146 -24.73 -1.54 -22.98
C MET A 146 -26.25 -1.45 -23.04
N ALA A 147 -26.84 -0.65 -22.15
CA ALA A 147 -28.24 -0.29 -22.26
C ALA A 147 -28.42 0.70 -23.44
N LYS A 148 -29.29 0.38 -24.39
CA LYS A 148 -29.50 1.17 -25.62
C LYS A 148 -29.86 2.63 -25.35
N HIS A 149 -30.62 2.87 -24.28
CA HIS A 149 -31.10 4.20 -23.89
C HIS A 149 -30.23 4.87 -22.82
N ASN A 150 -29.11 4.25 -22.43
CA ASN A 150 -28.17 4.81 -21.46
C ASN A 150 -26.73 4.41 -21.81
N LEU A 151 -26.15 5.14 -22.76
CA LEU A 151 -24.74 5.03 -23.14
C LEU A 151 -23.86 6.04 -22.40
N ASN A 152 -24.45 6.83 -21.48
CA ASN A 152 -23.75 7.88 -20.76
C ASN A 152 -22.73 7.28 -19.78
N ALA A 153 -21.60 7.99 -19.61
CA ALA A 153 -20.50 7.60 -18.72
C ALA A 153 -19.88 6.21 -19.00
N GLY A 154 -20.22 5.57 -20.13
CA GLY A 154 -19.71 4.25 -20.47
C GLY A 154 -20.02 3.19 -19.41
N LEU A 155 -21.16 3.30 -18.72
CA LEU A 155 -21.57 2.35 -17.68
C LEU A 155 -22.23 1.11 -18.29
N PRO A 156 -21.55 -0.05 -18.32
CA PRO A 156 -22.13 -1.25 -18.89
C PRO A 156 -23.10 -1.93 -17.91
N VAL A 157 -24.00 -2.72 -18.47
CA VAL A 157 -24.82 -3.68 -17.74
C VAL A 157 -24.09 -5.01 -17.66
N LEU A 158 -24.02 -5.56 -16.45
CA LEU A 158 -23.31 -6.79 -16.13
C LEU A 158 -24.31 -7.95 -16.07
N PHE A 159 -24.13 -8.93 -16.95
CA PHE A 159 -24.83 -10.21 -16.94
C PHE A 159 -23.97 -11.21 -16.15
N ARG A 160 -24.39 -11.50 -14.92
CA ARG A 160 -23.61 -12.28 -13.94
C ARG A 160 -24.08 -13.72 -13.88
N SER A 161 -23.12 -14.63 -13.69
CA SER A 161 -23.40 -16.05 -13.38
C SER A 161 -23.72 -16.31 -11.90
N TYR A 162 -23.62 -15.29 -11.06
CA TYR A 162 -23.77 -15.36 -9.60
C TYR A 162 -24.71 -14.25 -9.10
N PRO A 163 -25.34 -14.42 -7.92
CA PRO A 163 -26.15 -13.39 -7.31
C PRO A 163 -25.29 -12.30 -6.67
N VAL A 164 -25.78 -11.06 -6.67
CA VAL A 164 -25.23 -9.92 -5.91
C VAL A 164 -26.37 -9.19 -5.22
N THR A 165 -26.08 -8.55 -4.09
CA THR A 165 -27.08 -7.81 -3.29
C THR A 165 -27.39 -6.43 -3.86
N THR A 166 -26.40 -5.78 -4.47
CA THR A 166 -26.51 -4.43 -5.04
C THR A 166 -26.43 -4.48 -6.56
N ASN A 167 -27.31 -3.74 -7.25
CA ASN A 167 -27.35 -3.65 -8.72
C ASN A 167 -27.31 -5.03 -9.42
N PRO A 168 -28.27 -5.93 -9.15
CA PRO A 168 -28.23 -7.31 -9.61
C PRO A 168 -28.16 -7.44 -11.15
N GLY A 169 -28.70 -6.47 -11.88
CA GLY A 169 -28.85 -6.53 -13.34
C GLY A 169 -30.07 -7.36 -13.76
N PRO A 170 -30.34 -7.44 -15.07
CA PRO A 170 -31.45 -8.22 -15.60
C PRO A 170 -31.35 -9.71 -15.25
N ASP A 171 -32.49 -10.34 -15.01
CA ASP A 171 -32.57 -11.79 -14.91
C ASP A 171 -32.85 -12.33 -16.31
N CYS A 172 -31.96 -13.18 -16.82
CA CYS A 172 -32.00 -13.59 -18.22
C CYS A 172 -31.38 -14.97 -18.43
N THR A 173 -31.68 -15.55 -19.58
CA THR A 173 -31.03 -16.75 -20.09
C THR A 173 -29.59 -16.46 -20.52
N ILE A 174 -28.78 -17.51 -20.64
CA ILE A 174 -27.44 -17.41 -21.21
C ILE A 174 -27.51 -16.85 -22.64
N CYS A 175 -28.46 -17.32 -23.46
CA CYS A 175 -28.63 -16.85 -24.83
C CYS A 175 -28.95 -15.35 -24.92
N GLU A 176 -29.79 -14.82 -24.02
CA GLU A 176 -30.12 -13.39 -23.99
C GLU A 176 -28.91 -12.54 -23.62
N ALA A 177 -28.12 -12.95 -22.62
CA ALA A 177 -26.89 -12.27 -22.25
C ALA A 177 -25.87 -12.26 -23.40
N LEU A 178 -25.68 -13.42 -24.05
CA LEU A 178 -24.76 -13.57 -25.17
C LEU A 178 -25.22 -12.84 -26.43
N TYR A 179 -26.52 -12.76 -26.66
CA TYR A 179 -27.06 -11.95 -27.76
C TYR A 179 -26.85 -10.46 -27.45
N ALA A 180 -27.17 -10.01 -26.23
CA ALA A 180 -27.04 -8.61 -25.83
C ALA A 180 -25.61 -8.09 -26.03
N THR A 181 -24.61 -8.84 -25.57
CA THR A 181 -23.19 -8.47 -25.74
C THR A 181 -22.76 -8.45 -27.21
N MET A 182 -23.36 -9.27 -28.08
CA MET A 182 -23.04 -9.34 -29.52
C MET A 182 -23.85 -8.37 -30.38
N ALA A 183 -24.83 -7.66 -29.81
CA ALA A 183 -25.80 -6.85 -30.54
C ALA A 183 -25.22 -5.51 -31.02
N HIS A 184 -24.12 -5.56 -31.76
CA HIS A 184 -23.52 -4.40 -32.40
C HIS A 184 -24.53 -3.76 -33.36
N PRO A 185 -24.85 -2.45 -33.26
CA PRO A 185 -25.86 -1.78 -34.08
C PRO A 185 -25.75 -1.98 -35.61
N ASP A 186 -24.53 -1.99 -36.17
CA ASP A 186 -24.35 -2.26 -37.60
C ASP A 186 -24.49 -3.74 -37.99
N LEU A 187 -24.22 -4.66 -37.06
CA LEU A 187 -24.22 -6.09 -37.36
C LEU A 187 -25.60 -6.70 -37.06
N PHE A 188 -26.18 -6.41 -35.89
CA PHE A 188 -27.38 -7.05 -35.37
C PHE A 188 -28.34 -6.04 -34.71
N LYS A 189 -29.63 -6.40 -34.64
CA LYS A 189 -30.62 -5.59 -33.92
C LYS A 189 -30.42 -5.73 -32.40
N SER A 190 -30.77 -4.68 -31.65
CA SER A 190 -30.86 -4.74 -30.18
C SER A 190 -31.81 -5.85 -29.72
N ILE A 191 -31.62 -6.34 -28.50
CA ILE A 191 -32.52 -7.29 -27.83
C ILE A 191 -33.22 -6.60 -26.66
N ASP A 192 -34.48 -6.96 -26.45
CA ASP A 192 -35.24 -6.54 -25.28
C ASP A 192 -35.27 -7.68 -24.26
N ILE A 193 -34.84 -7.40 -23.03
CA ILE A 193 -34.89 -8.35 -21.92
C ILE A 193 -35.81 -7.78 -20.85
N MET A 194 -36.73 -8.59 -20.36
CA MET A 194 -37.66 -8.18 -19.30
C MET A 194 -36.94 -8.03 -17.97
N HIS A 195 -36.98 -6.84 -17.38
CA HIS A 195 -36.46 -6.60 -16.04
C HIS A 195 -37.45 -5.78 -15.23
N SER A 196 -37.82 -6.28 -14.05
CA SER A 196 -38.83 -5.64 -13.18
C SER A 196 -40.15 -5.34 -13.89
N GLY A 197 -40.56 -6.23 -14.82
CA GLY A 197 -41.80 -6.09 -15.59
C GLY A 197 -41.74 -5.13 -16.78
N VAL A 198 -40.60 -4.50 -17.06
CA VAL A 198 -40.41 -3.57 -18.18
C VAL A 198 -39.36 -4.12 -19.16
N PRO A 199 -39.63 -4.11 -20.47
CA PRO A 199 -38.62 -4.47 -21.46
C PRO A 199 -37.51 -3.43 -21.50
N GLN A 200 -36.27 -3.87 -21.32
CA GLN A 200 -35.09 -3.02 -21.46
C GLN A 200 -34.29 -3.44 -22.69
N SER A 201 -33.98 -2.49 -23.56
CA SER A 201 -33.22 -2.73 -24.79
C SER A 201 -31.70 -2.68 -24.55
N PHE A 202 -30.98 -3.67 -25.07
CA PHE A 202 -29.53 -3.80 -24.96
C PHE A 202 -28.83 -3.84 -26.33
N VAL A 203 -27.62 -3.30 -26.39
CA VAL A 203 -26.70 -3.32 -27.53
C VAL A 203 -25.31 -3.81 -27.08
N GLY A 204 -24.46 -4.15 -28.05
CA GLY A 204 -23.14 -4.71 -27.78
C GLY A 204 -22.25 -3.86 -26.88
N GLY A 205 -21.50 -4.53 -26.01
CA GLY A 205 -20.64 -3.89 -25.00
C GLY A 205 -19.42 -3.19 -25.60
N GLU A 206 -19.03 -3.55 -26.82
CA GLU A 206 -17.92 -2.92 -27.53
C GLU A 206 -18.09 -1.41 -27.73
N ILE A 207 -19.31 -0.90 -27.68
CA ILE A 207 -19.57 0.54 -27.69
C ILE A 207 -19.28 1.10 -26.29
N GLY A 208 -18.10 1.68 -26.10
CA GLY A 208 -17.69 2.33 -24.85
C GLY A 208 -17.12 1.38 -23.80
N CYS A 209 -17.24 0.06 -23.96
CA CYS A 209 -16.72 -0.95 -23.04
C CYS A 209 -16.08 -2.14 -23.81
N SER A 210 -15.22 -1.85 -24.78
CA SER A 210 -14.51 -2.85 -25.61
C SER A 210 -13.45 -3.66 -24.86
N ASN A 211 -12.85 -3.05 -23.83
CA ASN A 211 -12.04 -3.73 -22.81
C ASN A 211 -12.70 -3.47 -21.45
N PRO A 212 -13.34 -4.47 -20.82
CA PRO A 212 -14.14 -4.25 -19.61
C PRO A 212 -13.31 -4.26 -18.33
N LEU A 213 -11.98 -4.35 -18.40
CA LEU A 213 -11.12 -4.65 -17.25
C LEU A 213 -11.30 -3.68 -16.07
N ALA A 214 -11.48 -2.37 -16.33
CA ALA A 214 -11.72 -1.40 -15.26
C ALA A 214 -13.00 -1.71 -14.46
N HIS A 215 -14.06 -2.14 -15.14
CA HIS A 215 -15.31 -2.56 -14.49
C HIS A 215 -15.16 -3.92 -13.80
N VAL A 216 -14.39 -4.84 -14.40
CA VAL A 216 -14.07 -6.13 -13.78
C VAL A 216 -13.34 -5.95 -12.45
N LEU A 217 -12.35 -5.05 -12.37
CA LEU A 217 -11.63 -4.78 -11.12
C LEU A 217 -12.54 -4.18 -10.04
N THR A 218 -13.50 -3.34 -10.44
CA THR A 218 -14.53 -2.80 -9.54
C THR A 218 -15.46 -3.90 -9.03
N GLU A 219 -15.90 -4.81 -9.90
CA GLU A 219 -16.75 -5.95 -9.53
C GLU A 219 -16.00 -6.94 -8.64
N VAL A 220 -14.72 -7.22 -8.92
CA VAL A 220 -13.88 -8.10 -8.11
C VAL A 220 -13.74 -7.55 -6.68
N GLN A 221 -13.59 -6.23 -6.52
CA GLN A 221 -13.58 -5.61 -5.20
C GLN A 221 -14.90 -5.82 -4.45
N LEU A 222 -16.04 -5.72 -5.13
CA LEU A 222 -17.35 -5.95 -4.54
C LEU A 222 -17.51 -7.42 -4.08
N LEU A 223 -17.03 -8.37 -4.88
CA LEU A 223 -17.15 -9.80 -4.59
C LEU A 223 -16.17 -10.30 -3.54
N TYR A 224 -14.97 -9.74 -3.54
CA TYR A 224 -13.84 -10.19 -2.75
C TYR A 224 -13.22 -9.01 -1.99
N PRO A 225 -13.95 -8.43 -1.03
CA PRO A 225 -13.38 -7.38 -0.17
C PRO A 225 -12.17 -7.93 0.58
N ASP A 226 -11.14 -7.09 0.75
CA ASP A 226 -9.92 -7.39 1.51
C ASP A 226 -9.08 -8.58 1.03
N ARG A 227 -9.36 -9.07 -0.19
CA ARG A 227 -8.55 -10.11 -0.85
C ARG A 227 -7.44 -9.48 -1.68
N HIS A 228 -6.45 -10.30 -2.04
CA HIS A 228 -5.36 -9.90 -2.93
C HIS A 228 -5.51 -10.58 -4.30
N ILE A 229 -5.17 -9.86 -5.35
CA ILE A 229 -5.09 -10.32 -6.73
C ILE A 229 -3.66 -10.75 -7.01
N ALA A 230 -3.49 -12.02 -7.32
CA ALA A 230 -2.20 -12.60 -7.71
C ALA A 230 -1.87 -12.29 -9.18
N CYS A 231 -2.86 -12.39 -10.07
CA CYS A 231 -2.62 -12.28 -11.50
C CYS A 231 -3.87 -11.77 -12.24
N ILE A 232 -3.66 -10.84 -13.16
CA ILE A 232 -4.63 -10.30 -14.10
C ILE A 232 -4.12 -10.58 -15.50
N ILE A 233 -4.86 -11.40 -16.25
CA ILE A 233 -4.59 -11.68 -17.65
C ILE A 233 -5.66 -10.96 -18.48
N SER A 234 -5.23 -9.95 -19.23
CA SER A 234 -6.08 -9.22 -20.17
C SER A 234 -5.67 -9.57 -21.59
N VAL A 235 -6.62 -10.06 -22.39
CA VAL A 235 -6.36 -10.53 -23.74
C VAL A 235 -7.17 -9.72 -24.75
N GLY A 236 -6.45 -8.94 -25.56
CA GLY A 236 -6.98 -8.18 -26.67
C GLY A 236 -7.17 -9.03 -27.92
N ALA A 237 -7.98 -8.53 -28.85
CA ALA A 237 -8.30 -9.21 -30.11
C ALA A 237 -7.47 -8.71 -31.31
N GLY A 238 -6.24 -8.27 -31.09
CA GLY A 238 -5.35 -7.70 -32.10
C GLY A 238 -5.48 -6.19 -32.25
N HIS A 239 -4.35 -5.53 -32.49
CA HIS A 239 -4.30 -4.10 -32.79
C HIS A 239 -5.07 -3.82 -34.08
N ALA A 240 -6.09 -2.96 -33.96
CA ALA A 240 -6.69 -2.33 -35.12
C ALA A 240 -5.70 -1.33 -35.73
N ARG A 241 -5.99 -0.89 -36.96
CA ARG A 241 -5.30 0.26 -37.57
C ARG A 241 -5.32 1.47 -36.63
N THR A 242 -4.31 2.33 -36.72
CA THR A 242 -4.31 3.62 -36.01
C THR A 242 -5.53 4.44 -36.41
N ILE A 243 -6.29 4.93 -35.44
CA ILE A 243 -7.42 5.84 -35.67
C ILE A 243 -6.85 7.17 -36.15
N GLN A 244 -7.30 7.63 -37.31
CA GLN A 244 -6.84 8.87 -37.93
C GLN A 244 -8.03 9.77 -38.21
N VAL A 245 -7.87 11.07 -37.94
CA VAL A 245 -8.82 12.09 -38.39
C VAL A 245 -8.55 12.34 -39.87
N PRO A 246 -9.50 12.05 -40.77
CA PRO A 246 -9.31 12.28 -42.20
C PRO A 246 -9.31 13.78 -42.53
N ASP A 247 -8.69 14.14 -43.65
CA ASP A 247 -8.68 15.53 -44.14
C ASP A 247 -10.12 16.03 -44.44
N PRO A 248 -10.43 17.31 -44.13
CA PRO A 248 -11.75 17.86 -44.34
C PRO A 248 -12.13 17.84 -45.82
N SER A 249 -13.26 17.23 -46.17
CA SER A 249 -13.79 17.19 -47.54
C SER A 249 -15.25 17.65 -47.60
N PRO A 250 -15.74 18.24 -48.70
CA PRO A 250 -17.15 18.68 -48.80
C PRO A 250 -18.18 17.55 -48.62
N TRP A 251 -17.75 16.29 -48.77
CA TRP A 251 -18.56 15.09 -48.57
C TRP A 251 -18.37 14.44 -47.16
N SER A 252 -17.64 15.08 -46.24
CA SER A 252 -17.08 14.48 -45.02
C SER A 252 -18.01 14.37 -43.81
N ARG A 253 -19.28 14.78 -43.88
CA ARG A 253 -20.16 14.82 -42.67
C ARG A 253 -20.32 13.46 -41.96
N THR A 254 -20.03 12.35 -42.62
CA THR A 254 -20.08 11.00 -42.03
C THR A 254 -18.73 10.51 -41.50
N GLN A 255 -17.61 11.15 -41.81
CA GLN A 255 -16.28 10.71 -41.37
C GLN A 255 -16.08 10.86 -39.85
N ASP A 256 -16.55 11.96 -39.26
CA ASP A 256 -16.48 12.20 -37.81
C ASP A 256 -17.24 11.13 -37.01
N LEU A 257 -18.33 10.59 -37.57
CA LEU A 257 -19.09 9.50 -36.97
C LEU A 257 -18.27 8.20 -36.90
N PHE A 258 -17.53 7.88 -37.98
CA PHE A 258 -16.67 6.69 -38.00
C PHE A 258 -15.50 6.83 -37.03
N VAL A 259 -14.86 7.99 -36.97
CA VAL A 259 -13.75 8.25 -36.03
C VAL A 259 -14.23 8.17 -34.58
N THR A 260 -15.33 8.85 -34.23
CA THR A 260 -15.91 8.81 -32.88
C THR A 260 -16.27 7.38 -32.45
N ARG A 261 -16.79 6.59 -33.40
CA ARG A 261 -17.12 5.19 -33.16
C ARG A 261 -15.87 4.33 -32.95
N ASP A 262 -14.87 4.45 -33.81
CA ASP A 262 -13.60 3.73 -33.67
C ASP A 262 -12.95 4.05 -32.31
N MET A 263 -13.01 5.32 -31.87
CA MET A 263 -12.54 5.73 -30.54
C MET A 263 -13.36 5.12 -29.40
N ALA A 264 -14.68 5.02 -29.56
CA ALA A 264 -15.55 4.39 -28.55
C ALA A 264 -15.30 2.88 -28.42
N MET A 265 -14.76 2.24 -29.47
CA MET A 265 -14.43 0.81 -29.51
C MET A 265 -12.96 0.51 -29.19
N ASP A 266 -12.16 1.53 -28.88
CA ASP A 266 -10.74 1.37 -28.60
C ASP A 266 -10.51 0.65 -27.26
N SER A 267 -9.96 -0.55 -27.36
CA SER A 267 -9.58 -1.39 -26.21
C SER A 267 -8.26 -0.97 -25.57
N GLU A 268 -7.37 -0.31 -26.32
CA GLU A 268 -6.02 0.00 -25.86
C GLU A 268 -6.02 1.15 -24.85
N ARG A 269 -6.93 2.13 -24.97
CA ARG A 269 -7.10 3.17 -23.96
C ARG A 269 -7.20 2.61 -22.53
N VAL A 270 -8.09 1.63 -22.31
CA VAL A 270 -8.25 0.99 -20.99
C VAL A 270 -7.03 0.14 -20.63
N ALA A 271 -6.43 -0.54 -21.61
CA ALA A 271 -5.25 -1.37 -21.38
C ALA A 271 -4.05 -0.54 -20.88
N GLU A 272 -3.85 0.65 -21.45
CA GLU A 272 -2.81 1.63 -21.03
C GLU A 272 -3.12 2.25 -19.67
N GLU A 273 -4.36 2.66 -19.42
CA GLU A 273 -4.79 3.17 -18.10
C GLU A 273 -4.53 2.15 -16.99
N VAL A 274 -4.82 0.87 -17.24
CA VAL A 274 -4.56 -0.22 -16.29
C VAL A 274 -3.05 -0.52 -16.20
N ALA A 275 -2.31 -0.51 -17.30
CA ALA A 275 -0.85 -0.67 -17.28
C ALA A 275 -0.17 0.38 -16.39
N ILE A 276 -0.59 1.65 -16.50
CA ILE A 276 -0.13 2.75 -15.64
C ILE A 276 -0.49 2.47 -14.18
N ARG A 277 -1.71 2.01 -13.90
CA ARG A 277 -2.18 1.70 -12.54
C ARG A 277 -1.31 0.63 -11.84
N PHE A 278 -0.81 -0.35 -12.59
CA PHE A 278 0.04 -1.42 -12.06
C PHE A 278 1.53 -1.19 -12.29
N LYS A 279 1.95 0.01 -12.71
CA LYS A 279 3.36 0.35 -12.90
C LYS A 279 4.14 0.17 -11.59
N GLY A 280 5.26 -0.56 -11.65
CA GLY A 280 6.08 -0.89 -10.48
C GLY A 280 5.60 -2.10 -9.67
N ARG A 281 4.53 -2.77 -10.10
CA ARG A 281 4.07 -4.06 -9.53
C ARG A 281 4.26 -5.16 -10.57
N ASP A 282 5.52 -5.58 -10.71
CA ASP A 282 5.90 -6.60 -11.68
C ASP A 282 5.18 -7.92 -11.40
N GLY A 283 4.65 -8.53 -12.47
CA GLY A 283 4.01 -9.84 -12.41
C GLY A 283 2.54 -9.84 -11.98
N VAL A 284 1.89 -8.70 -11.79
CA VAL A 284 0.45 -8.67 -11.45
C VAL A 284 -0.42 -8.59 -12.70
N TYR A 285 -0.06 -7.73 -13.66
CA TYR A 285 -0.86 -7.46 -14.85
C TYR A 285 -0.14 -7.89 -16.12
N PHE A 286 -0.80 -8.72 -16.92
CA PHE A 286 -0.30 -9.20 -18.20
C PHE A 286 -1.31 -8.86 -19.30
N ARG A 287 -0.89 -7.98 -20.21
CA ARG A 287 -1.63 -7.66 -21.43
C ARG A 287 -1.05 -8.42 -22.62
N PHE A 288 -1.88 -9.26 -23.22
CA PHE A 288 -1.59 -9.93 -24.48
C PHE A 288 -2.45 -9.32 -25.57
N ASN A 289 -1.82 -8.89 -26.66
CA ASN A 289 -2.53 -8.36 -27.81
C ASN A 289 -1.65 -8.52 -29.05
N VAL A 290 -2.18 -9.10 -30.12
CA VAL A 290 -1.44 -9.29 -31.37
C VAL A 290 -1.12 -7.92 -31.96
N ASP A 291 0.15 -7.65 -32.24
CA ASP A 291 0.65 -6.33 -32.57
C ASP A 291 0.56 -5.98 -34.07
N GLN A 292 0.63 -6.98 -34.95
CA GLN A 292 0.61 -6.79 -36.40
C GLN A 292 -0.12 -7.92 -37.13
N GLY A 293 -0.70 -7.61 -38.30
CA GLY A 293 -1.38 -8.57 -39.18
C GLY A 293 -2.91 -8.55 -39.05
N MET A 294 -3.45 -7.90 -38.03
CA MET A 294 -4.90 -7.88 -37.75
C MET A 294 -5.62 -6.63 -38.28
N GLN A 295 -4.91 -5.67 -38.88
CA GLN A 295 -5.42 -4.34 -39.19
C GLN A 295 -6.48 -4.31 -40.31
N ASN A 296 -6.45 -5.28 -41.22
CA ASN A 296 -7.35 -5.36 -42.38
C ASN A 296 -8.49 -6.39 -42.17
N MET A 297 -8.82 -6.70 -40.92
CA MET A 297 -9.83 -7.69 -40.57
C MET A 297 -11.05 -7.00 -39.96
N GLU A 298 -12.10 -6.88 -40.76
CA GLU A 298 -13.39 -6.39 -40.29
C GLU A 298 -14.13 -7.47 -39.48
N SER A 299 -15.00 -7.05 -38.57
CA SER A 299 -15.66 -7.94 -37.60
C SER A 299 -16.46 -9.10 -38.19
N GLY A 300 -16.87 -9.02 -39.47
CA GLY A 300 -17.64 -10.05 -40.18
C GLY A 300 -16.85 -10.93 -41.16
N ASN A 301 -15.53 -10.74 -41.27
CA ASN A 301 -14.68 -11.45 -42.24
C ASN A 301 -14.31 -12.87 -41.76
N TRP A 302 -15.31 -13.75 -41.63
CA TRP A 302 -15.12 -15.11 -41.12
C TRP A 302 -14.14 -15.94 -41.96
N GLU A 303 -13.99 -15.66 -43.26
CA GLU A 303 -13.01 -16.37 -44.10
C GLU A 303 -11.56 -16.15 -43.64
N LYS A 304 -11.29 -15.08 -42.89
CA LYS A 304 -9.96 -14.71 -42.40
C LYS A 304 -9.54 -15.39 -41.10
N LEU A 305 -10.34 -16.31 -40.54
CA LEU A 305 -9.98 -17.03 -39.30
C LEU A 305 -8.62 -17.76 -39.41
N LYS A 306 -8.26 -18.23 -40.61
CA LYS A 306 -6.94 -18.83 -40.89
C LYS A 306 -5.80 -17.81 -40.72
N GLU A 307 -5.97 -16.60 -41.24
CA GLU A 307 -5.00 -15.50 -41.10
C GLU A 307 -4.86 -15.11 -39.62
N VAL A 308 -5.98 -15.00 -38.88
CA VAL A 308 -5.97 -14.72 -37.43
C VAL A 308 -5.11 -15.74 -36.69
N THR A 309 -5.26 -17.02 -37.03
CA THR A 309 -4.52 -18.12 -36.40
C THR A 309 -3.02 -17.99 -36.67
N GLN A 310 -2.63 -17.76 -37.92
CA GLN A 310 -1.22 -17.63 -38.32
C GLN A 310 -0.55 -16.41 -37.69
N HIS A 311 -1.22 -15.25 -37.69
CA HIS A 311 -0.70 -14.03 -37.05
C HIS A 311 -0.58 -14.20 -35.53
N THR A 312 -1.53 -14.88 -34.89
CA THR A 312 -1.47 -15.14 -33.45
C THR A 312 -0.34 -16.10 -33.11
N GLN A 313 -0.14 -17.17 -33.90
CA GLN A 313 0.99 -18.08 -33.72
C GLN A 313 2.34 -17.38 -33.92
N ALA A 314 2.45 -16.48 -34.90
CA ALA A 314 3.64 -15.68 -35.11
C ALA A 314 3.91 -14.73 -33.92
N TYR A 315 2.86 -14.10 -33.39
CA TYR A 315 2.94 -13.28 -32.18
C TYR A 315 3.46 -14.08 -30.97
N LEU A 316 2.93 -15.27 -30.72
CA LEU A 316 3.34 -16.13 -29.61
C LEU A 316 4.81 -16.59 -29.70
N ARG A 317 5.41 -16.56 -30.90
CA ARG A 317 6.84 -16.87 -31.11
C ARG A 317 7.77 -15.69 -30.82
N LYS A 318 7.25 -14.46 -30.71
CA LYS A 318 8.06 -13.28 -30.41
C LYS A 318 8.67 -13.38 -29.00
N THR A 319 9.90 -12.93 -28.85
CA THR A 319 10.64 -12.96 -27.58
C THR A 319 9.86 -12.28 -26.45
N GLU A 320 9.31 -11.09 -26.69
CA GLU A 320 8.53 -10.35 -25.69
C GLU A 320 7.26 -11.09 -25.25
N ALA A 321 6.53 -11.70 -26.20
CA ALA A 321 5.34 -12.48 -25.89
C ALA A 321 5.69 -13.72 -25.07
N ASN A 322 6.76 -14.43 -25.44
CA ASN A 322 7.27 -15.56 -24.67
C ASN A 322 7.68 -15.17 -23.25
N GLN A 323 8.41 -14.07 -23.07
CA GLN A 323 8.80 -13.57 -21.74
C GLN A 323 7.57 -13.23 -20.87
N LYS A 324 6.52 -12.64 -21.45
CA LYS A 324 5.26 -12.39 -20.75
C LYS A 324 4.57 -13.69 -20.34
N LEU A 325 4.50 -14.68 -21.25
CA LEU A 325 3.93 -16.00 -20.97
C LEU A 325 4.68 -16.70 -19.82
N ASP A 326 6.01 -16.69 -19.85
CA ASP A 326 6.83 -17.29 -18.79
C ASP A 326 6.65 -16.55 -17.46
N GLY A 327 6.45 -15.23 -17.52
CA GLY A 327 6.07 -14.40 -16.37
C GLY A 327 4.76 -14.84 -15.73
N VAL A 328 3.73 -15.17 -16.53
CA VAL A 328 2.46 -15.71 -16.02
C VAL A 328 2.70 -17.01 -15.27
N ILE A 329 3.49 -17.93 -15.82
CA ILE A 329 3.78 -19.22 -15.16
C ILE A 329 4.52 -19.03 -13.85
N ARG A 330 5.54 -18.17 -13.83
CA ARG A 330 6.33 -17.88 -12.62
C ARG A 330 5.46 -17.36 -11.48
N VAL A 331 4.57 -16.40 -11.77
CA VAL A 331 3.68 -15.81 -10.75
C VAL A 331 2.65 -16.81 -10.24
N SER A 332 2.23 -17.73 -11.10
CA SER A 332 1.29 -18.79 -10.75
C SER A 332 1.88 -19.75 -9.71
N ASN A 333 3.20 -19.99 -9.77
CA ASN A 333 3.96 -20.89 -8.89
C ASN A 333 4.46 -20.25 -7.59
N GLU A 334 4.90 -18.98 -7.63
CA GLU A 334 5.65 -18.37 -6.52
C GLU A 334 4.78 -17.72 -5.43
N GLY A 335 3.45 -17.61 -5.61
CA GLY A 335 2.55 -17.12 -4.57
C GLY A 335 2.93 -15.77 -3.95
N ARG A 336 3.38 -14.81 -4.78
CA ARG A 336 3.90 -13.49 -4.33
C ARG A 336 2.81 -12.56 -3.79
N ASP A 337 3.27 -11.48 -3.13
CA ASP A 337 2.49 -10.33 -2.64
C ASP A 337 1.58 -9.74 -3.73
N GLY A 338 0.34 -10.21 -3.76
CA GLY A 338 -0.69 -9.71 -4.67
C GLY A 338 -1.17 -8.30 -4.30
N VAL A 339 -1.88 -7.66 -5.23
CA VAL A 339 -2.46 -6.32 -5.02
C VAL A 339 -3.82 -6.44 -4.34
N SER A 340 -4.09 -5.66 -3.30
CA SER A 340 -5.44 -5.69 -2.70
C SER A 340 -6.50 -5.30 -3.73
N THR A 341 -7.68 -5.91 -3.65
CA THR A 341 -8.78 -5.65 -4.57
C THR A 341 -9.19 -4.17 -4.58
N THR A 342 -9.12 -3.48 -3.44
CA THR A 342 -9.35 -2.03 -3.32
C THR A 342 -8.36 -1.20 -4.15
N GLN A 343 -7.06 -1.52 -4.06
CA GLN A 343 -6.03 -0.81 -4.83
C GLN A 343 -6.18 -1.08 -6.33
N ALA A 344 -6.49 -2.33 -6.71
CA ALA A 344 -6.71 -2.70 -8.10
C ALA A 344 -7.91 -1.97 -8.72
N ALA A 345 -9.00 -1.80 -7.96
CA ALA A 345 -10.17 -1.04 -8.40
C ALA A 345 -9.89 0.48 -8.60
N GLY A 346 -8.70 0.96 -8.23
CA GLY A 346 -8.35 2.38 -8.31
C GLY A 346 -9.02 3.21 -7.23
N GLN A 347 -9.58 2.56 -6.20
CA GLN A 347 -10.04 3.26 -5.02
C GLN A 347 -8.82 3.65 -4.20
N ILE A 348 -8.60 4.96 -4.12
CA ILE A 348 -7.76 5.51 -3.06
C ILE A 348 -8.54 5.21 -1.78
N SER A 349 -8.08 4.23 -1.02
CA SER A 349 -8.58 4.05 0.33
C SER A 349 -8.56 5.42 0.99
N ALA A 350 -9.70 5.94 1.47
CA ALA A 350 -9.74 7.05 2.42
C ALA A 350 -8.79 6.76 3.61
N THR A 351 -8.50 5.48 3.81
CA THR A 351 -7.33 4.87 4.41
C THR A 351 -6.02 5.10 3.59
N ILE A 352 -5.61 6.37 3.38
CA ILE A 352 -4.20 6.75 3.62
C ILE A 352 -4.02 6.93 5.15
N LYS A 353 -4.81 6.24 5.97
CA LYS A 353 -4.31 5.67 7.23
C LYS A 353 -3.38 4.55 6.81
N ALA A 354 -2.10 4.91 6.66
CA ALA A 354 -1.04 4.02 6.30
C ALA A 354 -1.24 2.63 6.92
N MET A 355 -1.10 1.57 6.13
CA MET A 355 -0.48 0.34 6.61
C MET A 355 0.97 0.67 7.00
N LYS A 356 1.15 1.54 7.99
CA LYS A 356 2.19 1.32 8.96
C LYS A 356 1.62 0.18 9.79
N GLN A 357 2.16 -1.03 9.62
CA GLN A 357 2.31 -1.91 10.78
C GLN A 357 2.64 -1.01 11.98
N PRO A 358 2.09 -1.20 13.20
CA PRO A 358 2.47 -0.39 14.35
C PRO A 358 3.99 -0.39 14.41
N THR A 359 4.56 0.70 13.89
CA THR A 359 5.99 0.85 13.77
C THR A 359 6.43 0.83 15.20
N ASN A 360 7.50 0.10 15.52
CA ASN A 360 8.08 0.16 16.85
C ASN A 360 8.40 1.64 17.14
N PHE A 361 7.46 2.34 17.79
CA PHE A 361 7.51 3.78 17.93
C PHE A 361 8.50 4.05 19.04
N LYS A 362 9.72 4.35 18.63
CA LYS A 362 10.80 4.66 19.55
C LYS A 362 11.20 6.11 19.31
N ARG A 363 10.68 6.99 20.15
CA ARG A 363 11.02 8.42 20.13
C ARG A 363 11.68 8.77 21.44
N CYS A 364 13.00 8.93 21.38
CA CYS A 364 13.84 9.32 22.50
C CYS A 364 15.02 10.16 21.98
N PRO A 365 15.39 11.26 22.65
CA PRO A 365 16.63 11.97 22.34
C PRO A 365 17.85 11.04 22.45
N ALA A 366 18.89 11.27 21.65
CA ALA A 366 20.14 10.54 21.81
C ALA A 366 20.93 11.08 23.02
N PRO A 367 21.62 10.22 23.79
CA PRO A 367 22.56 10.68 24.81
C PRO A 367 23.72 11.45 24.17
N THR A 368 24.37 12.31 24.93
CA THR A 368 25.56 13.03 24.46
C THR A 368 26.73 12.06 24.26
N ILE A 369 27.55 12.30 23.23
CA ILE A 369 28.80 11.55 22.97
C ILE A 369 29.82 11.67 24.12
N PHE A 370 29.64 12.66 25.00
CA PHE A 370 30.51 12.96 26.13
C PHE A 370 30.10 12.30 27.44
N TYR A 371 29.09 11.41 27.46
CA TYR A 371 28.75 10.65 28.67
C TYR A 371 29.99 9.96 29.30
N THR A 372 30.15 10.09 30.62
CA THR A 372 31.34 9.63 31.36
C THR A 372 30.94 9.18 32.78
N GLY A 373 31.47 8.03 33.22
CA GLY A 373 31.25 7.47 34.56
C GLY A 373 29.83 6.93 34.78
N ARG A 374 29.41 6.86 36.05
CA ARG A 374 28.05 6.46 36.50
C ARG A 374 27.64 5.03 36.13
N GLU A 375 28.60 4.10 36.09
CA GLU A 375 28.35 2.72 35.66
C GLU A 375 27.44 1.97 36.63
N GLN A 376 27.55 2.23 37.93
CA GLN A 376 26.72 1.60 38.96
C GLN A 376 25.27 2.08 38.89
N GLU A 377 25.06 3.39 38.83
CA GLU A 377 23.72 3.99 38.70
C GLU A 377 23.05 3.57 37.38
N LYS A 378 23.83 3.50 36.29
CA LYS A 378 23.32 3.03 34.99
C LYS A 378 22.90 1.56 35.06
N ALA A 379 23.72 0.70 35.64
CA ALA A 379 23.39 -0.71 35.83
C ALA A 379 22.14 -0.89 36.70
N GLN A 380 21.99 -0.08 37.75
CA GLN A 380 20.79 -0.06 38.60
C GLN A 380 19.53 0.30 37.80
N VAL A 381 19.57 1.40 37.03
CA VAL A 381 18.42 1.84 36.23
C VAL A 381 18.05 0.79 35.18
N ILE A 382 19.04 0.23 34.47
CA ILE A 382 18.82 -0.84 33.48
C ILE A 382 18.16 -2.04 34.16
N ALA A 383 18.71 -2.53 35.28
CA ALA A 383 18.14 -3.66 36.00
C ALA A 383 16.69 -3.39 36.46
N CYS A 384 16.40 -2.17 36.91
CA CYS A 384 15.04 -1.82 37.33
C CYS A 384 14.04 -1.87 36.17
N ILE A 385 14.37 -1.31 35.00
CA ILE A 385 13.44 -1.22 33.87
C ILE A 385 13.33 -2.54 33.10
N THR A 386 14.33 -3.41 33.12
CA THR A 386 14.27 -4.69 32.39
C THR A 386 13.80 -5.87 33.25
N SER A 387 13.86 -5.76 34.58
CA SER A 387 13.43 -6.82 35.49
C SER A 387 11.91 -6.88 35.66
N GLY A 388 11.30 -8.01 35.29
CA GLY A 388 9.85 -8.27 35.52
C GLY A 388 9.04 -8.30 34.23
N LYS A 389 9.11 -9.42 33.49
CA LYS A 389 8.40 -9.63 32.20
C LYS A 389 6.86 -9.55 32.29
N HIS A 390 6.29 -9.58 33.50
CA HIS A 390 4.85 -9.66 33.72
C HIS A 390 4.30 -8.59 34.67
N GLU A 391 5.14 -7.70 35.19
CA GLU A 391 4.75 -6.64 36.14
C GLU A 391 5.17 -5.27 35.61
N ARG A 392 4.42 -4.23 35.98
CA ARG A 392 4.79 -2.84 35.67
C ARG A 392 5.88 -2.37 36.63
N ARG A 393 6.99 -1.86 36.11
CA ARG A 393 8.05 -1.22 36.91
C ARG A 393 7.96 0.30 36.83
N VAL A 394 8.33 0.97 37.92
CA VAL A 394 8.46 2.43 37.96
C VAL A 394 9.80 2.77 38.57
N CYS A 395 10.74 3.27 37.77
CA CYS A 395 12.06 3.70 38.20
C CYS A 395 12.10 5.22 38.36
N VAL A 396 12.50 5.72 39.53
CA VAL A 396 12.60 7.15 39.82
C VAL A 396 14.07 7.53 40.01
N VAL A 397 14.57 8.40 39.15
CA VAL A 397 15.90 8.99 39.22
C VAL A 397 15.78 10.41 39.75
N TYR A 398 16.22 10.67 40.98
CA TYR A 398 16.12 11.99 41.60
C TYR A 398 17.46 12.53 42.08
N GLY A 399 17.59 13.84 42.20
CA GLY A 399 18.83 14.49 42.65
C GLY A 399 18.93 15.95 42.22
N LEU A 400 20.06 16.59 42.51
CA LEU A 400 20.26 18.02 42.25
C LEU A 400 20.15 18.38 40.74
N GLY A 401 19.79 19.63 40.46
CA GLY A 401 19.82 20.19 39.11
C GLY A 401 21.23 20.13 38.52
N GLY A 402 21.37 19.74 37.25
CA GLY A 402 22.68 19.65 36.59
C GLY A 402 23.52 18.42 36.93
N ALA A 403 23.04 17.48 37.77
CA ALA A 403 23.77 16.25 38.12
C ALA A 403 23.90 15.21 36.98
N GLY A 404 23.10 15.34 35.91
CA GLY A 404 23.15 14.47 34.73
C GLY A 404 22.04 13.41 34.64
N LYS A 405 20.93 13.56 35.38
CA LYS A 405 19.81 12.58 35.43
C LYS A 405 19.28 12.21 34.06
N THR A 406 18.93 13.21 33.23
CA THR A 406 18.47 13.00 31.86
C THR A 406 19.49 12.19 31.05
N GLN A 407 20.78 12.50 31.16
CA GLN A 407 21.83 11.78 30.42
C GLN A 407 22.01 10.33 30.89
N LEU A 408 21.89 10.06 32.19
CA LEU A 408 21.89 8.70 32.74
C LEU A 408 20.76 7.86 32.14
N VAL A 409 19.56 8.44 32.08
CA VAL A 409 18.36 7.80 31.52
C VAL A 409 18.49 7.55 30.04
N LEU A 410 18.89 8.55 29.26
CA LEU A 410 19.10 8.40 27.82
C LEU A 410 20.13 7.31 27.52
N LYS A 411 21.19 7.19 28.34
CA LYS A 411 22.19 6.14 28.18
C LYS A 411 21.66 4.74 28.55
N ALA A 412 20.83 4.64 29.58
CA ALA A 412 20.16 3.38 29.94
C ALA A 412 19.17 2.92 28.84
N ILE A 413 18.43 3.86 28.25
CA ILE A 413 17.53 3.60 27.12
C ILE A 413 18.31 3.12 25.89
N GLU A 414 19.43 3.76 25.58
CA GLU A 414 20.30 3.33 24.48
C GLU A 414 20.80 1.89 24.67
N CYS A 415 21.21 1.50 25.89
CA CYS A 415 21.62 0.13 26.20
C CYS A 415 20.49 -0.91 26.17
N THR A 416 19.25 -0.48 26.32
CA THR A 416 18.07 -1.37 26.35
C THR A 416 17.16 -1.18 25.14
N TRP A 417 17.64 -0.47 24.10
CA TRP A 417 16.81 -0.02 22.98
C TRP A 417 16.02 -1.16 22.32
N ASP A 418 16.68 -2.31 22.11
CA ASP A 418 16.11 -3.47 21.43
C ASP A 418 15.18 -4.32 22.30
N GLU A 419 15.12 -4.05 23.60
CA GLU A 419 14.20 -4.74 24.52
C GLU A 419 12.76 -4.21 24.46
N TRP A 420 12.57 -3.02 23.89
CA TRP A 420 11.31 -2.30 23.86
C TRP A 420 10.73 -2.29 22.46
N ASP A 421 9.42 -2.55 22.34
CA ASP A 421 8.69 -2.32 21.11
C ASP A 421 8.35 -0.83 20.95
N HIS A 422 8.02 -0.16 22.06
CA HIS A 422 7.70 1.27 22.09
C HIS A 422 8.53 2.01 23.16
N VAL A 423 9.09 3.16 22.80
CA VAL A 423 9.77 4.09 23.73
C VAL A 423 9.16 5.47 23.56
N ILE A 424 8.54 5.99 24.62
CA ILE A 424 7.81 7.25 24.64
C ILE A 424 8.52 8.20 25.60
N TYR A 425 9.23 9.19 25.06
CA TYR A 425 9.89 10.23 25.84
C TYR A 425 8.99 11.47 25.98
N ILE A 426 8.75 11.88 27.22
CA ILE A 426 7.79 12.92 27.60
C ILE A 426 8.54 14.00 28.40
N ASP A 427 8.39 15.26 28.00
CA ASP A 427 8.74 16.40 28.83
C ASP A 427 7.65 16.60 29.89
N ALA A 428 8.02 16.36 31.15
CA ALA A 428 7.14 16.44 32.32
C ALA A 428 7.29 17.75 33.11
N SER A 429 7.80 18.81 32.46
CA SER A 429 7.92 20.13 33.08
C SER A 429 6.58 20.78 33.45
N SER A 430 5.50 20.48 32.73
CA SER A 430 4.12 20.90 33.03
C SER A 430 3.08 19.88 32.53
N ASN A 431 1.83 19.99 32.97
CA ASN A 431 0.74 19.13 32.48
C ASN A 431 0.53 19.30 30.96
N GLU A 432 0.60 20.54 30.46
CA GLU A 432 0.45 20.86 29.03
C GLU A 432 1.57 20.24 28.19
N ALA A 433 2.81 20.19 28.71
CA ALA A 433 3.94 19.57 28.04
C ALA A 433 3.78 18.04 27.93
N ILE A 434 3.24 17.42 28.98
CA ILE A 434 2.91 15.99 28.99
C ILE A 434 1.83 15.68 27.96
N GLU A 435 0.73 16.43 27.99
CA GLU A 435 -0.41 16.25 27.08
C GLU A 435 -0.01 16.49 25.62
N THR A 436 0.84 17.48 25.35
CA THR A 436 1.38 17.73 24.00
C THR A 436 2.23 16.56 23.51
N SER A 437 3.08 16.00 24.36
CA SER A 437 3.94 14.85 24.03
C SER A 437 3.12 13.59 23.76
N LEU A 438 2.12 13.32 24.62
CA LEU A 438 1.21 12.18 24.48
C LEU A 438 0.30 12.33 23.27
N LYS A 439 -0.18 13.54 22.96
CA LYS A 439 -0.94 13.81 21.74
C LYS A 439 -0.10 13.54 20.49
N GLY A 440 1.17 13.96 20.48
CA GLY A 440 2.08 13.63 19.39
C GLY A 440 2.32 12.12 19.20
N PHE A 441 2.25 11.33 20.29
CA PHE A 441 2.27 9.87 20.23
C PHE A 441 0.92 9.30 19.73
N ALA A 442 -0.19 9.79 20.26
CA ALA A 442 -1.55 9.44 19.85
C ALA A 442 -1.74 9.63 18.33
N GLU A 443 -1.30 10.76 17.79
CA GLU A 443 -1.36 11.04 16.36
C GLU A 443 -0.47 10.09 15.54
N ALA A 444 0.73 9.76 16.05
CA ALA A 444 1.67 8.89 15.35
C ALA A 444 1.21 7.41 15.31
N GLU A 445 0.62 6.93 16.40
CA GLU A 445 0.11 5.55 16.53
C GLU A 445 -1.41 5.46 16.23
N ASN A 446 -2.04 6.59 15.88
CA ASN A 446 -3.48 6.70 15.55
C ASN A 446 -4.39 6.24 16.71
N ILE A 447 -3.99 6.55 17.94
CA ILE A 447 -4.67 6.22 19.20
C ILE A 447 -5.48 7.43 19.65
N GLY A 448 -6.73 7.53 19.23
CA GLY A 448 -7.64 8.59 19.71
C GLY A 448 -7.06 10.01 19.57
N GLY A 449 -7.43 10.91 20.47
CA GLY A 449 -6.96 12.31 20.46
C GLY A 449 -6.64 12.87 21.84
N THR A 450 -6.81 12.08 22.90
CA THR A 450 -6.61 12.47 24.29
C THR A 450 -5.47 11.67 24.93
N TYR A 451 -4.95 12.14 26.07
CA TYR A 451 -3.90 11.39 26.77
C TYR A 451 -4.46 10.11 27.42
N GLU A 452 -5.74 10.13 27.81
CA GLU A 452 -6.45 8.97 28.36
C GLU A 452 -6.48 7.81 27.36
N ASP A 453 -6.68 8.12 26.07
CA ASP A 453 -6.65 7.11 25.00
C ASP A 453 -5.28 6.40 24.95
N VAL A 454 -4.19 7.15 25.11
CA VAL A 454 -2.82 6.62 25.13
C VAL A 454 -2.59 5.74 26.35
N VAL A 455 -3.07 6.16 27.53
CA VAL A 455 -2.94 5.39 28.77
C VAL A 455 -3.70 4.07 28.64
N VAL A 456 -4.96 4.10 28.21
CA VAL A 456 -5.78 2.88 27.99
C VAL A 456 -5.13 1.96 26.96
N TRP A 457 -4.55 2.52 25.90
CA TRP A 457 -3.84 1.73 24.90
C TRP A 457 -2.60 1.05 25.47
N LEU A 458 -1.78 1.74 26.27
CA LEU A 458 -0.60 1.15 26.93
C LEU A 458 -0.99 0.02 27.89
N GLU A 459 -2.12 0.16 28.59
CA GLU A 459 -2.64 -0.88 29.48
C GLU A 459 -3.14 -2.13 28.76
N ALA A 460 -3.74 -1.95 27.57
CA ALA A 460 -4.27 -3.04 26.75
C ALA A 460 -3.23 -3.64 25.79
N CYS A 461 -2.09 -2.98 25.60
CA CYS A 461 -1.06 -3.38 24.65
C CYS A 461 -0.34 -4.67 25.12
N ASN A 462 -0.25 -5.66 24.22
CA ASN A 462 0.47 -6.92 24.46
C ASN A 462 1.97 -6.83 24.11
N LYS A 463 2.50 -5.63 23.88
CA LYS A 463 3.91 -5.36 23.54
C LYS A 463 4.67 -4.75 24.72
N ARG A 464 6.00 -4.82 24.72
CA ARG A 464 6.83 -4.16 25.74
C ARG A 464 6.99 -2.68 25.43
N TRP A 465 6.72 -1.83 26.41
CA TRP A 465 6.82 -0.39 26.26
C TRP A 465 7.58 0.25 27.42
N LEU A 466 8.25 1.37 27.13
CA LEU A 466 8.91 2.22 28.10
C LEU A 466 8.40 3.65 27.96
N VAL A 467 7.87 4.21 29.05
CA VAL A 467 7.45 5.61 29.13
C VAL A 467 8.41 6.39 30.03
N VAL A 468 8.93 7.50 29.55
CA VAL A 468 9.92 8.32 30.25
C VAL A 468 9.32 9.70 30.52
N PHE A 469 9.18 10.07 31.78
CA PHE A 469 8.81 11.41 32.22
C PHE A 469 10.08 12.15 32.66
N ASP A 470 10.65 12.97 31.78
CA ASP A 470 11.84 13.75 32.07
C ASP A 470 11.48 15.13 32.65
N ASN A 471 12.30 15.65 33.56
CA ASN A 471 12.16 17.00 34.12
C ASN A 471 10.87 17.23 34.93
N ALA A 472 10.43 16.20 35.67
CA ALA A 472 9.23 16.26 36.48
C ALA A 472 9.46 16.98 37.82
N ASP A 473 9.75 18.28 37.74
CA ASP A 473 10.27 19.10 38.83
C ASP A 473 9.23 20.00 39.51
N SER A 474 7.98 19.99 39.03
CA SER A 474 6.90 20.84 39.53
C SER A 474 5.92 20.06 40.41
N HIS A 475 5.64 20.56 41.62
CA HIS A 475 4.62 19.98 42.50
C HIS A 475 3.18 20.11 41.95
N ALA A 476 2.95 21.00 40.98
CA ALA A 476 1.65 21.16 40.33
C ALA A 476 1.39 20.09 39.24
N THR A 477 2.44 19.41 38.78
CA THR A 477 2.34 18.41 37.70
C THR A 477 1.99 17.05 38.27
N SER A 478 0.78 16.56 37.99
CA SER A 478 0.28 15.30 38.55
C SER A 478 0.66 14.09 37.69
N ILE A 479 1.94 13.71 37.67
CA ILE A 479 2.47 12.60 36.83
C ILE A 479 1.63 11.32 36.96
N ARG A 480 1.16 11.02 38.18
CA ARG A 480 0.42 9.79 38.49
C ARG A 480 -0.83 9.59 37.61
N GLN A 481 -1.47 10.67 37.14
CA GLN A 481 -2.66 10.57 36.30
C GLN A 481 -2.35 10.15 34.85
N TYR A 482 -1.11 10.39 34.40
CA TYR A 482 -0.64 10.05 33.06
C TYR A 482 0.05 8.66 33.01
N MET A 483 0.18 7.99 34.15
CA MET A 483 0.83 6.68 34.24
C MET A 483 -0.19 5.54 34.04
N PRO A 484 0.08 4.59 33.11
CA PRO A 484 -0.73 3.37 32.98
C PRO A 484 -0.78 2.60 34.29
N ALA A 485 -1.95 2.40 34.88
CA ALA A 485 -2.14 1.66 36.12
C ALA A 485 -1.85 0.17 35.95
N ARG A 486 -2.02 -0.36 34.73
CA ARG A 486 -1.77 -1.76 34.35
C ARG A 486 -0.81 -1.84 33.16
N GLY A 487 -0.25 -3.02 32.90
CA GLY A 487 0.62 -3.23 31.74
C GLY A 487 1.58 -4.40 31.97
N ARG A 488 1.36 -5.51 31.26
CA ARG A 488 2.25 -6.68 31.34
C ARG A 488 3.57 -6.35 30.62
N GLY A 489 4.65 -6.20 31.38
CA GLY A 489 5.99 -5.97 30.81
C GLY A 489 6.26 -4.54 30.34
N GLY A 490 5.45 -3.57 30.80
CA GLY A 490 5.69 -2.13 30.60
C GLY A 490 6.50 -1.52 31.74
N SER A 491 7.30 -0.50 31.44
CA SER A 491 8.10 0.22 32.44
C SER A 491 7.93 1.73 32.33
N VAL A 492 8.01 2.41 33.47
CA VAL A 492 8.00 3.86 33.58
C VAL A 492 9.31 4.33 34.19
N LEU A 493 9.90 5.38 33.64
CA LEU A 493 11.08 6.04 34.17
C LEU A 493 10.77 7.51 34.42
N ILE A 494 11.11 8.03 35.60
CA ILE A 494 10.89 9.43 35.98
C ILE A 494 12.23 10.09 36.34
N THR A 495 12.54 11.28 35.79
CA THR A 495 13.63 12.13 36.30
C THR A 495 13.06 13.35 37.03
N THR A 496 13.64 13.68 38.19
CA THR A 496 13.13 14.79 39.01
C THR A 496 14.17 15.37 39.99
N ARG A 497 13.94 16.59 40.48
CA ARG A 497 14.58 17.19 41.65
C ARG A 497 13.80 16.97 42.94
N LEU A 498 12.55 16.51 42.85
CA LEU A 498 11.64 16.34 43.98
C LEU A 498 11.82 14.95 44.61
N PRO A 499 12.32 14.84 45.86
CA PRO A 499 12.51 13.55 46.51
C PRO A 499 11.18 12.83 46.78
N ASP A 500 10.08 13.57 46.97
CA ASP A 500 8.76 13.01 47.28
C ASP A 500 8.23 12.06 46.17
N LEU A 501 8.64 12.28 44.91
CA LEU A 501 8.25 11.42 43.79
C LEU A 501 8.91 10.03 43.85
N ALA A 502 9.91 9.81 44.70
CA ALA A 502 10.46 8.49 44.95
C ALA A 502 9.40 7.51 45.51
N THR A 503 8.32 8.02 46.12
CA THR A 503 7.18 7.21 46.58
C THR A 503 6.39 6.55 45.46
N LEU A 504 6.53 7.02 44.20
CA LEU A 504 5.92 6.41 43.03
C LEU A 504 6.68 5.18 42.51
N ALA A 505 7.89 4.94 43.02
CA ALA A 505 8.76 3.87 42.55
C ALA A 505 8.18 2.47 42.89
N VAL A 506 8.30 1.54 41.95
CA VAL A 506 7.75 0.19 42.06
C VAL A 506 8.79 -0.82 41.58
N GLY A 507 9.23 -1.71 42.49
CA GLY A 507 10.18 -2.80 42.23
C GLY A 507 11.49 -2.66 43.02
N PRO A 508 12.33 -3.71 43.03
CA PRO A 508 13.63 -3.67 43.70
C PRO A 508 14.59 -2.70 42.99
N GLY A 509 15.32 -1.88 43.76
CA GLY A 509 16.27 -0.93 43.20
C GLY A 509 15.64 0.20 42.38
N SER A 510 14.34 0.43 42.53
CA SER A 510 13.53 1.36 41.72
C SER A 510 13.74 2.85 42.02
N VAL A 511 14.52 3.17 43.05
CA VAL A 511 14.87 4.55 43.40
C VAL A 511 16.38 4.73 43.23
N CYS A 512 16.77 5.63 42.33
CA CYS A 512 18.16 5.96 42.04
C CYS A 512 18.42 7.43 42.40
N HIS A 513 19.22 7.65 43.46
CA HIS A 513 19.65 8.99 43.83
C HIS A 513 20.94 9.36 43.08
N LEU A 514 20.88 10.42 42.27
CA LEU A 514 22.02 10.90 41.52
C LEU A 514 22.63 12.14 42.19
N SER A 515 23.74 11.92 42.90
CA SER A 515 24.56 12.97 43.53
C SER A 515 25.43 13.71 42.50
N SER A 516 26.31 14.63 42.93
CA SER A 516 27.37 15.17 42.07
C SER A 516 28.34 14.08 41.58
N MET A 517 29.10 14.35 40.51
CA MET A 517 30.06 13.41 39.93
C MET A 517 31.25 13.18 40.88
N SER A 518 31.92 12.03 40.74
CA SER A 518 33.21 11.82 41.42
C SER A 518 34.27 12.79 40.83
N PRO A 519 35.31 13.16 41.61
CA PRO A 519 36.39 14.00 41.09
C PRO A 519 37.04 13.39 39.84
N ALA A 520 37.27 12.08 39.83
CA ALA A 520 37.85 11.37 38.70
C ALA A 520 36.96 11.44 37.45
N ASP A 521 35.65 11.17 37.58
CA ASP A 521 34.72 11.20 36.44
C ASP A 521 34.50 12.62 35.91
N GLY A 522 34.44 13.62 36.81
CA GLY A 522 34.30 15.02 36.44
C GLY A 522 35.52 15.53 35.65
N THR A 523 36.73 15.22 36.10
CA THR A 523 37.98 15.53 35.37
C THR A 523 38.01 14.80 34.04
N ALA A 524 37.68 13.51 34.00
CA ALA A 524 37.63 12.75 32.76
C ALA A 524 36.62 13.34 31.75
N LEU A 525 35.45 13.79 32.22
CA LEU A 525 34.45 14.46 31.40
C LEU A 525 34.97 15.78 30.80
N LEU A 526 35.57 16.65 31.62
CA LEU A 526 36.12 17.93 31.15
C LEU A 526 37.21 17.70 30.10
N MET A 527 38.14 16.78 30.38
CA MET A 527 39.24 16.43 29.48
C MET A 527 38.73 15.85 28.16
N LYS A 528 37.72 14.97 28.20
CA LYS A 528 37.08 14.38 27.01
C LYS A 528 36.46 15.45 26.10
N ILE A 529 35.94 16.54 26.66
CA ILE A 529 35.33 17.64 25.89
C ILE A 529 36.38 18.61 25.36
N ALA A 530 37.33 19.02 26.21
CA ALA A 530 38.35 20.00 25.88
C ALA A 530 39.38 19.46 24.85
N CYS A 531 39.73 18.18 24.93
CA CYS A 531 40.76 17.56 24.09
C CYS A 531 40.16 16.86 22.86
N SER A 532 39.73 17.63 21.85
CA SER A 532 39.17 17.08 20.59
C SER A 532 40.07 17.21 19.35
N ARG A 533 41.37 17.47 19.50
CA ARG A 533 42.35 17.48 18.39
C ARG A 533 43.72 17.07 18.91
N ASN A 534 44.22 15.86 18.61
CA ASN A 534 45.61 15.36 18.67
C ASN A 534 46.64 16.23 19.45
N ARG A 535 46.36 16.60 20.70
CA ARG A 535 47.24 17.40 21.55
C ARG A 535 47.62 16.53 22.73
N CYS A 536 48.90 16.39 22.99
CA CYS A 536 49.37 15.67 24.18
C CYS A 536 48.85 16.39 25.41
N ILE A 537 48.06 15.65 26.20
CA ILE A 537 47.57 16.08 27.51
C ILE A 537 48.78 16.11 28.45
N THR A 538 49.07 17.25 29.05
CA THR A 538 50.14 17.37 30.04
C THR A 538 49.59 17.13 31.46
N ASP A 539 50.45 16.75 32.41
CA ASP A 539 50.06 16.62 33.82
C ASP A 539 49.59 17.96 34.42
N GLN A 540 50.02 19.09 33.85
CA GLN A 540 49.54 20.42 34.22
C GLN A 540 48.10 20.65 33.77
N ASP A 541 47.73 20.22 32.56
CA ASP A 541 46.34 20.31 32.07
C ASP A 541 45.40 19.48 32.93
N LYS A 542 45.84 18.30 33.37
CA LYS A 542 45.06 17.43 34.26
C LYS A 542 44.83 18.07 35.63
N LYS A 543 45.87 18.66 36.24
CA LYS A 543 45.74 19.37 37.53
C LYS A 543 44.82 20.59 37.42
N ALA A 544 44.94 21.39 36.36
CA ALA A 544 44.05 22.52 36.11
C ALA A 544 42.59 22.08 35.91
N ALA A 545 42.37 20.95 35.22
CA ALA A 545 41.05 20.37 35.05
C ALA A 545 40.44 19.89 36.40
N GLU A 546 41.25 19.29 37.28
CA GLU A 546 40.81 18.85 38.61
C GLU A 546 40.36 20.03 39.48
N GLU A 547 41.10 21.15 39.46
CA GLU A 547 40.74 22.38 40.18
C GLU A 547 39.46 23.00 39.63
N LEU A 548 39.33 23.11 38.30
CA LEU A 548 38.13 23.63 37.64
C LEU A 548 36.89 22.81 37.95
N VAL A 549 36.99 21.48 37.87
CA VAL A 549 35.88 20.57 38.17
C VAL A 549 35.42 20.69 39.62
N LYS A 550 36.35 20.93 40.55
CA LYS A 550 36.05 21.23 41.95
C LYS A 550 35.28 22.55 42.11
N GLU A 551 35.69 23.61 41.41
CA GLU A 551 34.97 24.89 41.42
C GLU A 551 33.55 24.78 40.85
N PHE A 552 33.34 23.91 39.85
CA PHE A 552 32.02 23.63 39.29
C PHE A 552 31.13 22.73 40.17
N GLY A 553 31.55 22.43 41.41
CA GLY A 553 30.79 21.63 42.37
C GLY A 553 30.55 20.20 41.89
N TYR A 554 31.39 19.71 40.97
CA TYR A 554 31.27 18.40 40.34
C TYR A 554 29.91 18.16 39.63
N LEU A 555 29.24 19.23 39.19
CA LEU A 555 27.98 19.13 38.44
C LEU A 555 28.25 18.90 36.96
N ALA A 556 27.72 17.80 36.42
CA ALA A 556 27.93 17.38 35.03
C ALA A 556 27.62 18.49 34.02
N LEU A 557 26.50 19.19 34.20
CA LEU A 557 26.08 20.26 33.29
C LEU A 557 27.07 21.44 33.29
N ALA A 558 27.55 21.86 34.46
CA ALA A 558 28.51 22.94 34.59
C ALA A 558 29.85 22.59 33.91
N ILE A 559 30.32 21.36 34.12
CA ILE A 559 31.54 20.84 33.50
C ILE A 559 31.42 20.81 31.96
N VAL A 560 30.29 20.35 31.43
CA VAL A 560 30.05 20.31 29.97
C VAL A 560 30.07 21.70 29.36
N HIS A 561 29.38 22.67 29.98
CA HIS A 561 29.39 24.06 29.51
C HIS A 561 30.79 24.67 29.53
N ALA A 562 31.56 24.44 30.60
CA ALA A 562 32.94 24.89 30.69
C ALA A 562 33.81 24.28 29.58
N GLY A 563 33.75 22.96 29.38
CA GLY A 563 34.50 22.26 28.35
C GLY A 563 34.17 22.75 26.93
N LEU A 564 32.89 22.91 26.59
CA LEU A 564 32.50 23.40 25.26
C LEU A 564 32.99 24.83 24.98
N ARG A 565 33.01 25.69 26.01
CA ARG A 565 33.53 27.06 25.89
C ARG A 565 35.04 27.08 25.65
N THR A 566 35.80 26.23 26.37
CA THR A 566 37.26 26.10 26.15
C THR A 566 37.62 25.62 24.75
N LYS A 567 36.73 24.83 24.11
CA LYS A 567 36.89 24.36 22.73
C LYS A 567 36.68 25.45 21.66
N MET A 568 35.94 26.52 21.98
CA MET A 568 35.54 27.57 21.01
C MET A 568 36.50 28.77 20.93
N THR A 569 37.48 28.92 21.82
CA THR A 569 38.44 30.05 21.81
C THR A 569 39.83 29.59 21.35
N PRO A 570 40.24 29.85 20.10
CA PRO A 570 41.50 29.39 19.56
C PRO A 570 42.60 30.45 19.69
N THR A 571 42.90 30.97 20.87
CA THR A 571 44.10 31.84 21.05
C THR A 571 44.58 31.89 22.49
N ARG A 572 45.84 31.45 22.65
CA ARG A 572 46.95 31.90 23.54
C ARG A 572 46.72 32.75 24.81
N TYR A 573 45.54 32.79 25.41
CA TYR A 573 45.34 33.37 26.73
C TYR A 573 45.30 32.24 27.76
N GLN A 574 46.05 32.40 28.85
CA GLN A 574 46.02 31.51 30.00
C GLN A 574 44.58 31.27 30.44
N ILE A 575 44.32 30.10 31.00
CA ILE A 575 42.97 29.63 31.36
C ILE A 575 42.30 30.54 32.43
N THR A 576 43.10 31.33 33.16
CA THR A 576 42.73 32.17 34.31
C THR A 576 41.80 33.37 34.03
N PRO A 577 42.01 34.24 33.02
CA PRO A 577 41.14 35.41 32.79
C PRO A 577 39.74 35.04 32.25
N LEU A 578 39.61 33.88 31.58
CA LEU A 578 38.31 33.36 31.11
C LEU A 578 37.42 32.87 32.25
N ILE A 579 38.02 32.39 33.35
CA ILE A 579 37.34 31.93 34.56
C ILE A 579 36.68 33.11 35.30
N CYS A 580 37.40 34.23 35.46
CA CYS A 580 36.87 35.48 36.01
C CYS A 580 35.59 35.96 35.30
N PHE A 581 35.58 35.89 33.97
CA PHE A 581 34.44 36.36 33.17
C PHE A 581 33.25 35.39 33.23
N CYS A 582 33.48 34.08 33.29
CA CYS A 582 32.43 33.09 33.48
C CYS A 582 31.79 33.20 34.87
N LEU A 583 32.58 33.24 35.95
CA LEU A 583 32.09 33.40 37.33
C LEU A 583 31.24 34.67 37.51
N TRP A 584 31.59 35.76 36.82
CA TRP A 584 30.82 37.00 36.82
C TRP A 584 29.44 36.86 36.13
N LYS A 585 29.35 36.10 35.03
CA LYS A 585 28.10 35.92 34.26
C LYS A 585 27.13 34.88 34.86
N VAL A 586 27.61 33.90 35.62
CA VAL A 586 26.75 32.91 36.31
C VAL A 586 26.33 33.36 37.73
N GLY A 587 26.62 34.61 38.13
CA GLY A 587 26.14 35.21 39.38
C GLY A 587 27.01 34.95 40.62
N MET A 588 28.18 34.30 40.48
CA MET A 588 29.10 33.98 41.58
C MET A 588 30.12 35.10 41.83
N ARG A 589 29.63 36.26 42.29
CA ARG A 589 30.40 37.53 42.36
C ARG A 589 31.57 37.55 43.37
N SER A 590 31.55 36.75 44.44
CA SER A 590 32.66 36.75 45.42
C SER A 590 33.89 35.99 44.89
N MET A 591 33.69 34.89 44.17
CA MET A 591 34.78 34.08 43.61
C MET A 591 35.47 34.79 42.43
N ALA A 592 34.72 35.58 41.64
CA ALA A 592 35.28 36.41 40.57
C ALA A 592 36.22 37.53 41.08
N ARG A 593 36.13 37.95 42.36
CA ARG A 593 37.05 38.93 42.94
C ARG A 593 38.37 38.32 43.39
N GLN A 594 38.35 37.09 43.90
CA GLN A 594 39.54 36.40 44.40
C GLN A 594 40.54 36.06 43.28
N CYS A 595 40.06 35.79 42.07
CA CYS A 595 40.92 35.61 40.90
C CYS A 595 41.53 36.93 40.36
N ARG A 596 41.06 38.10 40.82
CA ARG A 596 41.50 39.42 40.34
C ARG A 596 42.78 39.93 41.01
N ASP A 597 43.05 39.48 42.24
CA ASP A 597 44.17 39.95 43.06
C ASP A 597 45.52 39.26 42.72
N HIS A 598 45.54 38.36 41.74
CA HIS A 598 46.74 37.62 41.34
C HIS A 598 47.45 38.12 40.07
N ASP A 599 46.88 39.04 39.29
CA ASP A 599 47.47 39.54 38.03
C ASP A 599 47.49 41.08 37.97
N GLU A 600 48.61 41.69 38.37
CA GLU A 600 48.95 43.08 38.04
C GLU A 600 49.52 43.18 36.62
N ALA A 601 48.69 43.33 35.59
CA ALA A 601 49.09 44.00 34.33
C ALA A 601 47.92 44.26 33.35
N ALA A 602 47.66 45.56 33.15
CA ALA A 602 47.11 46.23 31.95
C ALA A 602 45.59 46.20 31.66
N PRO A 603 45.03 47.33 31.17
CA PRO A 603 43.59 47.61 31.18
C PRO A 603 42.87 47.16 29.89
N PHE A 604 41.64 46.64 30.02
CA PHE A 604 40.75 46.32 28.89
C PHE A 604 39.73 47.45 28.67
N HIS A 605 39.75 48.05 27.47
CA HIS A 605 38.64 48.88 26.98
C HIS A 605 37.51 47.98 26.45
N PHE A 606 36.31 48.14 27.02
CA PHE A 606 35.07 47.52 26.55
C PHE A 606 34.40 48.40 25.48
N LEU A 607 33.98 47.81 24.37
CA LEU A 607 32.89 48.31 23.54
C LEU A 607 31.74 47.31 23.61
N ALA A 608 30.53 47.88 23.70
CA ALA A 608 29.30 47.37 24.29
C ALA A 608 28.71 46.07 23.70
#